data_AF-A0A3B9SFP4-F1
#
_entry.id   AF-A0A3B9SFP4-F1
#
_cell.length_a   1.000
_cell.length_b   1.000
_cell.length_c   1.000
_cell.angle_alpha   90.00
_cell.angle_beta   90.00
_cell.angle_gamma   90.00
#
_symmetry.space_group_name_H-M   'P 1'
#
loop_
_entity.id
_entity.type
_entity.pdbx_description
1 polymer ?
#
loop_
_entity_poly.entity_id
_entity_poly.type
_entity_poly.pdbx_seq_one_letter_code
_entity_poly.pdbx_strand_id
1 'polypeptide(L)'
;MKRRRLCALAASVMIISSLSSNVYAFPAENSETGNLTYASGVSEQMCHSTYWREKLGKDADRVLMSGAQIEALNKNILKKPETNMFDLENMSESYKTSPVKRSVPDGDYYINGEKIDNEKYFSKMISAIEDTGYNGEMKTRYAVITKRADMKDWPTEDILGYSADDTDDEIQSSAMNVNEPFVIRQKCEIDGKVFYSGYSTNCAGWIPGDRLAICSSKSEWLDAWKVGVNDKDFLVVTQDRITLEPSTYIPEISNVKLMLGTVLKLVPNEEIPKTVAERGTWNNYVVYLPTRDENGKPYVISDTGSLSDSVGTLNVIGQMSVILNPLDVRRANGSTWLNNILCAISFDETSQNKPHKKIIKSR
;
A
#
# COMPACT_ATOMS: atom_id res chain seq x y z
N MET A 1 -57.89 2.36 -66.44
CA MET A 1 -56.44 2.24 -66.70
C MET A 1 -55.79 1.41 -65.59
N LYS A 2 -54.63 0.78 -65.83
CA LYS A 2 -54.07 -0.28 -64.95
C LYS A 2 -53.44 0.29 -63.66
N ARG A 3 -53.98 -0.06 -62.48
CA ARG A 3 -53.19 -0.07 -61.24
C ARG A 3 -52.28 -1.31 -61.26
N ARG A 4 -50.97 -1.13 -61.05
CA ARG A 4 -50.04 -2.21 -60.69
C ARG A 4 -49.40 -1.86 -59.36
N ARG A 5 -49.32 -2.83 -58.45
CA ARG A 5 -48.49 -2.73 -57.23
C ARG A 5 -47.04 -2.92 -57.64
N LEU A 6 -46.12 -2.20 -57.00
CA LEU A 6 -44.72 -2.58 -56.90
C LEU A 6 -44.29 -2.38 -55.45
N CYS A 7 -43.55 -3.34 -54.89
CA CYS A 7 -43.03 -3.24 -53.53
C CYS A 7 -41.76 -2.37 -53.54
N ALA A 8 -41.68 -1.38 -52.64
CA ALA A 8 -40.43 -0.69 -52.38
C ALA A 8 -39.59 -1.54 -51.42
N LEU A 9 -38.42 -2.01 -51.86
CA LEU A 9 -37.42 -2.61 -50.99
C LEU A 9 -36.70 -1.48 -50.24
N ALA A 10 -36.75 -1.48 -48.91
CA ALA A 10 -35.94 -0.57 -48.10
C ALA A 10 -34.51 -1.10 -48.02
N ALA A 11 -33.65 -0.64 -48.94
CA ALA A 11 -32.23 -0.96 -48.92
C ALA A 11 -31.49 -0.08 -47.89
N SER A 12 -31.28 -0.60 -46.69
CA SER A 12 -30.50 0.07 -45.65
C SER A 12 -29.03 0.20 -46.07
N VAL A 13 -28.63 1.39 -46.50
CA VAL A 13 -27.22 1.70 -46.79
C VAL A 13 -26.47 1.82 -45.46
N MET A 14 -25.77 0.76 -45.06
CA MET A 14 -24.74 0.88 -44.03
C MET A 14 -23.58 1.68 -44.61
N ILE A 15 -23.38 2.90 -44.10
CA ILE A 15 -22.14 3.64 -44.32
C ILE A 15 -21.07 2.95 -43.48
N ILE A 16 -20.25 2.10 -44.12
CA ILE A 16 -19.05 1.56 -43.50
C ILE A 16 -18.05 2.71 -43.43
N SER A 17 -18.09 3.46 -42.32
CA SER A 17 -17.02 4.39 -41.96
C SER A 17 -15.76 3.57 -41.70
N SER A 18 -14.84 3.56 -42.67
CA SER A 18 -13.55 2.91 -42.53
C SER A 18 -12.73 3.63 -41.46
N LEU A 19 -12.79 3.11 -40.23
CA LEU A 19 -11.81 3.38 -39.19
C LEU A 19 -10.46 2.87 -39.71
N SER A 20 -9.71 3.77 -40.33
CA SER A 20 -8.30 3.55 -40.63
C SER A 20 -7.56 3.52 -39.31
N SER A 21 -7.40 2.31 -38.76
CA SER A 21 -6.51 2.03 -37.65
C SER A 21 -5.09 2.40 -38.08
N ASN A 22 -4.71 3.66 -37.86
CA ASN A 22 -3.32 4.10 -37.92
C ASN A 22 -2.60 3.42 -36.76
N VAL A 23 -2.18 2.18 -37.01
CA VAL A 23 -1.15 1.52 -36.20
C VAL A 23 0.10 2.38 -36.40
N TYR A 24 0.35 3.25 -35.44
CA TYR A 24 1.58 4.04 -35.40
C TYR A 24 2.73 3.05 -35.25
N ALA A 25 3.39 2.77 -36.38
CA ALA A 25 4.66 2.09 -36.38
C ALA A 25 5.66 3.04 -35.72
N PHE A 26 5.96 2.77 -34.45
CA PHE A 26 7.05 3.42 -33.73
C PHE A 26 8.30 3.39 -34.63
N PRO A 27 8.99 4.52 -34.84
CA PRO A 27 10.30 4.49 -35.46
C PRO A 27 11.19 3.58 -34.61
N ALA A 28 11.62 2.46 -35.17
CA ALA A 28 12.59 1.61 -34.50
C ALA A 28 13.92 2.37 -34.43
N GLU A 29 14.24 2.93 -33.27
CA GLU A 29 15.64 3.16 -32.94
C GLU A 29 16.40 1.84 -33.10
N ASN A 30 17.62 1.92 -33.62
CA ASN A 30 18.53 0.77 -33.66
C ASN A 30 19.11 0.51 -32.25
N SER A 31 18.24 0.26 -31.27
CA SER A 31 18.65 -0.53 -30.12
C SER A 31 19.07 -1.91 -30.64
N GLU A 32 20.25 -2.38 -30.24
CA GLU A 32 20.68 -3.73 -30.62
C GLU A 32 19.68 -4.72 -30.03
N THR A 33 19.01 -5.50 -30.88
CA THR A 33 17.92 -6.40 -30.48
C THR A 33 18.45 -7.56 -29.64
N GLY A 34 18.61 -7.32 -28.35
CA GLY A 34 19.10 -8.28 -27.37
C GLY A 34 18.44 -8.05 -26.03
N ASN A 35 17.70 -9.04 -25.54
CA ASN A 35 17.22 -9.05 -24.16
C ASN A 35 18.44 -9.18 -23.23
N LEU A 36 18.90 -8.06 -22.67
CA LEU A 36 19.85 -8.05 -21.55
C LEU A 36 19.19 -8.72 -20.34
N THR A 37 19.32 -10.04 -20.24
CA THR A 37 18.68 -10.83 -19.17
C THR A 37 19.23 -10.45 -17.79
N TYR A 38 20.50 -10.06 -17.72
CA TYR A 38 21.19 -9.62 -16.51
C TYR A 38 22.18 -8.48 -16.85
N ALA A 39 22.53 -7.67 -15.85
CA ALA A 39 23.55 -6.64 -15.99
C ALA A 39 24.97 -7.23 -16.18
N SER A 40 25.90 -6.44 -16.71
CA SER A 40 27.28 -6.88 -16.95
C SER A 40 27.95 -7.40 -15.67
N GLY A 41 28.48 -8.62 -15.72
CA GLY A 41 29.10 -9.30 -14.57
C GLY A 41 28.11 -9.99 -13.61
N VAL A 42 26.81 -9.88 -13.81
CA VAL A 42 25.76 -10.53 -13.01
C VAL A 42 25.34 -11.85 -13.66
N SER A 43 25.32 -12.94 -12.89
CA SER A 43 24.71 -14.21 -13.34
C SER A 43 23.28 -14.36 -12.82
N GLU A 44 22.49 -15.22 -13.46
CA GLU A 44 21.12 -15.56 -13.03
C GLU A 44 21.01 -15.84 -11.52
N GLN A 45 21.95 -16.61 -10.97
CA GLN A 45 21.93 -16.95 -9.54
C GLN A 45 22.10 -15.72 -8.65
N MET A 46 22.85 -14.71 -9.08
CA MET A 46 23.04 -13.45 -8.34
C MET A 46 21.77 -12.60 -8.25
N CYS A 47 20.76 -12.85 -9.08
CA CYS A 47 19.44 -12.20 -8.97
C CYS A 47 18.56 -12.85 -7.88
N HIS A 48 18.99 -13.95 -7.25
CA HIS A 48 18.26 -14.60 -6.16
C HIS A 48 18.95 -14.37 -4.81
N SER A 49 18.17 -13.99 -3.80
CA SER A 49 18.67 -13.75 -2.42
C SER A 49 19.24 -15.03 -1.77
N THR A 50 18.81 -16.20 -2.21
CA THR A 50 19.34 -17.51 -1.78
C THR A 50 20.82 -17.67 -2.08
N TYR A 51 21.29 -17.28 -3.27
CA TYR A 51 22.70 -17.35 -3.65
C TYR A 51 23.59 -16.54 -2.69
N TRP A 52 23.18 -15.31 -2.38
CA TRP A 52 23.93 -14.45 -1.45
C TRP A 52 23.88 -14.98 -0.02
N ARG A 53 22.76 -15.54 0.41
CA ARG A 53 22.63 -16.22 1.72
C ARG A 53 23.53 -17.45 1.81
N GLU A 54 23.60 -18.27 0.78
CA GLU A 54 24.50 -19.43 0.68
C GLU A 54 25.98 -19.01 0.66
N LYS A 55 26.31 -17.90 -0.01
CA LYS A 55 27.67 -17.30 0.01
C LYS A 55 28.11 -16.82 1.40
N LEU A 56 27.17 -16.35 2.24
CA LEU A 56 27.43 -15.99 3.64
C LEU A 56 27.56 -17.22 4.55
N GLY A 57 26.93 -18.35 4.18
CA GLY A 57 26.98 -19.60 4.94
C GLY A 57 26.53 -19.40 6.39
N LYS A 58 27.39 -19.72 7.35
CA LYS A 58 27.12 -19.54 8.79
C LYS A 58 26.84 -18.09 9.22
N ASP A 59 27.28 -17.10 8.44
CA ASP A 59 27.12 -15.68 8.76
C ASP A 59 25.82 -15.11 8.17
N ALA A 60 25.01 -15.94 7.48
CA ALA A 60 23.70 -15.57 6.95
C ALA A 60 22.71 -15.13 8.04
N ASP A 61 22.67 -15.86 9.16
CA ASP A 61 21.77 -15.59 10.29
C ASP A 61 22.40 -14.66 11.34
N ARG A 62 23.52 -14.00 11.00
CA ARG A 62 24.26 -13.12 11.92
C ARG A 62 23.50 -11.80 12.12
N VAL A 63 22.87 -11.66 13.29
CA VAL A 63 22.29 -10.40 13.78
C VAL A 63 23.30 -9.25 13.63
N LEU A 64 23.02 -8.30 12.73
CA LEU A 64 23.91 -7.18 12.42
C LEU A 64 23.82 -6.07 13.48
N MET A 65 22.63 -5.88 14.06
CA MET A 65 22.33 -4.86 15.07
C MET A 65 21.23 -5.37 16.02
N SER A 66 21.40 -5.10 17.31
CA SER A 66 20.34 -5.26 18.32
C SER A 66 19.34 -4.08 18.29
N GLY A 67 18.16 -4.24 18.89
CA GLY A 67 17.14 -3.19 18.93
C GLY A 67 17.64 -1.85 19.47
N ALA A 68 18.44 -1.87 20.54
CA ALA A 68 19.07 -0.67 21.10
C ALA A 68 20.08 0.01 20.14
N GLN A 69 20.77 -0.77 19.30
CA GLN A 69 21.65 -0.22 18.26
C GLN A 69 20.85 0.38 17.10
N ILE A 70 19.73 -0.24 16.72
CA ILE A 70 18.81 0.28 15.69
C ILE A 70 18.20 1.61 16.17
N GLU A 71 17.70 1.67 17.41
CA GLU A 71 17.25 2.93 18.01
C GLU A 71 18.33 4.01 18.02
N ALA A 72 19.57 3.67 18.39
CA ALA A 72 20.69 4.61 18.39
C ALA A 72 21.04 5.11 16.98
N LEU A 73 20.96 4.24 15.96
CA LEU A 73 21.14 4.63 14.57
C LEU A 73 20.02 5.56 14.10
N ASN A 74 18.76 5.23 14.34
CA ASN A 74 17.61 6.07 13.96
C ASN A 74 17.70 7.46 14.63
N LYS A 75 18.04 7.51 15.93
CA LYS A 75 18.30 8.74 16.69
C LYS A 75 19.53 9.52 16.22
N ASN A 76 20.42 8.92 15.41
CA ASN A 76 21.58 9.58 14.81
C ASN A 76 21.34 9.97 13.34
N ILE A 77 20.43 9.30 12.64
CA ILE A 77 19.92 9.70 11.31
C ILE A 77 19.15 11.02 11.46
N LEU A 78 18.17 11.09 12.36
CA LEU A 78 17.35 12.29 12.62
C LEU A 78 18.15 13.54 13.09
N LYS A 79 19.42 13.37 13.51
CA LYS A 79 20.32 14.47 13.89
C LYS A 79 21.17 15.01 12.75
N LYS A 80 21.14 14.36 11.58
CA LYS A 80 21.95 14.70 10.40
C LYS A 80 21.07 15.39 9.35
N PRO A 81 21.21 16.71 9.14
CA PRO A 81 20.42 17.44 8.14
C PRO A 81 20.56 16.84 6.74
N GLU A 82 21.73 16.26 6.42
CA GLU A 82 22.05 15.64 5.13
C GLU A 82 21.19 14.42 4.80
N THR A 83 20.45 13.88 5.78
CA THR A 83 19.51 12.76 5.57
C THR A 83 18.14 13.20 5.09
N ASN A 84 17.81 14.50 5.20
CA ASN A 84 16.48 15.08 4.94
C ASN A 84 15.31 14.38 5.67
N MET A 85 15.59 13.61 6.73
CA MET A 85 14.58 12.90 7.51
C MET A 85 13.86 13.84 8.49
N PHE A 86 12.55 13.66 8.62
CA PHE A 86 11.68 14.46 9.46
C PHE A 86 11.31 13.70 10.75
N ASP A 87 11.66 14.26 11.91
CA ASP A 87 11.19 13.78 13.21
C ASP A 87 9.73 14.22 13.44
N LEU A 88 8.80 13.49 12.80
CA LEU A 88 7.37 13.79 12.86
C LEU A 88 6.80 13.73 14.28
N GLU A 89 7.37 12.90 15.16
CA GLU A 89 6.92 12.77 16.55
C GLU A 89 7.22 14.04 17.35
N ASN A 90 8.43 14.58 17.20
CA ASN A 90 8.88 15.77 17.92
C ASN A 90 8.56 17.09 17.19
N MET A 91 7.87 17.04 16.05
CA MET A 91 7.26 18.23 15.44
C MET A 91 6.28 18.90 16.41
N SER A 92 6.41 20.23 16.50
CA SER A 92 5.54 21.10 17.31
C SER A 92 4.07 20.99 16.89
N GLU A 93 3.17 21.09 17.88
CA GLU A 93 1.72 20.99 17.69
C GLU A 93 1.08 22.30 17.19
N SER A 94 1.83 23.40 17.26
CA SER A 94 1.58 24.62 16.47
C SER A 94 2.83 25.05 15.71
N TYR A 95 2.64 25.82 14.64
CA TYR A 95 3.72 26.34 13.82
C TYR A 95 3.33 27.70 13.24
N LYS A 96 4.33 28.56 13.04
CA LYS A 96 4.15 29.82 12.31
C LYS A 96 4.38 29.58 10.82
N THR A 97 3.54 30.19 10.01
CA THR A 97 3.59 30.09 8.55
C THR A 97 3.25 31.44 7.92
N SER A 98 3.75 31.63 6.71
CA SER A 98 3.48 32.77 5.83
C SER A 98 3.04 32.21 4.47
N PRO A 99 2.23 32.94 3.67
CA PRO A 99 1.85 32.50 2.33
C PRO A 99 3.09 32.26 1.46
N VAL A 100 3.24 31.04 0.94
CA VAL A 100 4.33 30.67 0.05
C VAL A 100 3.92 31.06 -1.36
N LYS A 101 4.57 32.08 -1.91
CA LYS A 101 4.44 32.39 -3.33
C LYS A 101 5.07 31.29 -4.17
N ARG A 102 4.42 30.93 -5.27
CA ARG A 102 4.97 30.02 -6.28
C ARG A 102 4.96 30.69 -7.65
N SER A 103 6.02 30.46 -8.43
CA SER A 103 6.06 30.77 -9.86
C SER A 103 5.56 29.58 -10.67
N VAL A 104 5.17 29.84 -11.92
CA VAL A 104 5.08 28.79 -12.94
C VAL A 104 6.49 28.20 -13.14
N PRO A 105 6.65 26.87 -13.22
CA PRO A 105 7.96 26.26 -13.40
C PRO A 105 8.49 26.46 -14.83
N ASP A 106 9.79 26.70 -14.93
CA ASP A 106 10.54 26.69 -16.19
C ASP A 106 10.64 25.27 -16.76
N GLY A 107 10.86 25.17 -18.08
CA GLY A 107 10.98 23.90 -18.80
C GLY A 107 9.70 23.48 -19.52
N ASP A 108 9.81 22.42 -20.32
CA ASP A 108 8.68 21.81 -21.01
C ASP A 108 8.10 20.67 -20.18
N TYR A 109 6.78 20.63 -20.03
CA TYR A 109 6.07 19.52 -19.39
C TYR A 109 5.04 18.91 -20.35
N TYR A 110 4.81 17.60 -20.19
CA TYR A 110 3.93 16.80 -21.04
C TYR A 110 2.98 15.96 -20.17
N ILE A 111 1.72 15.87 -20.57
CA ILE A 111 0.72 14.99 -19.94
C ILE A 111 0.15 14.08 -21.03
N ASN A 112 0.24 12.76 -20.85
CA ASN A 112 -0.12 11.75 -21.87
C ASN A 112 0.58 11.97 -23.24
N GLY A 113 1.80 12.52 -23.23
CA GLY A 113 2.58 12.86 -24.42
C GLY A 113 2.21 14.18 -25.11
N GLU A 114 1.17 14.89 -24.67
CA GLU A 114 0.84 16.23 -25.16
C GLU A 114 1.52 17.31 -24.32
N LYS A 115 2.24 18.23 -24.98
CA LYS A 115 2.88 19.37 -24.30
C LYS A 115 1.82 20.29 -23.69
N ILE A 116 1.96 20.61 -22.40
CA ILE A 116 1.03 21.51 -21.72
C ILE A 116 1.42 22.99 -21.87
N ASP A 117 0.42 23.84 -21.68
CA ASP A 117 0.59 25.27 -21.42
C ASP A 117 0.88 25.45 -19.93
N ASN A 118 2.16 25.59 -19.55
CA ASN A 118 2.58 25.72 -18.15
C ASN A 118 1.85 26.88 -17.45
N GLU A 119 1.74 28.04 -18.10
CA GLU A 119 1.12 29.24 -17.52
C GLU A 119 -0.32 28.93 -17.11
N LYS A 120 -1.10 28.36 -18.03
CA LYS A 120 -2.50 27.97 -17.80
C LYS A 120 -2.64 26.81 -16.81
N TYR A 121 -1.78 25.80 -16.87
CA TYR A 121 -1.91 24.59 -16.05
C TYR A 121 -1.45 24.80 -14.60
N PHE A 122 -0.32 25.49 -14.38
CA PHE A 122 0.18 25.73 -13.04
C PHE A 122 -0.55 26.89 -12.34
N SER A 123 -1.08 27.89 -13.06
CA SER A 123 -1.80 29.02 -12.45
C SER A 123 -2.94 28.59 -11.52
N LYS A 124 -3.77 27.59 -11.91
CA LYS A 124 -4.85 27.10 -11.02
C LYS A 124 -4.33 26.51 -9.71
N MET A 125 -3.16 25.88 -9.73
CA MET A 125 -2.52 25.32 -8.54
C MET A 125 -1.83 26.41 -7.71
N ILE A 126 -1.18 27.38 -8.35
CA ILE A 126 -0.57 28.53 -7.69
C ILE A 126 -1.64 29.34 -6.95
N SER A 127 -2.74 29.71 -7.61
CA SER A 127 -3.87 30.41 -6.96
C SER A 127 -4.43 29.61 -5.80
N ALA A 128 -4.72 28.31 -5.97
CA ALA A 128 -5.24 27.49 -4.87
C ALA A 128 -4.28 27.35 -3.68
N ILE A 129 -2.96 27.45 -3.91
CA ILE A 129 -1.92 27.45 -2.86
C ILE A 129 -1.80 28.83 -2.19
N GLU A 130 -1.92 29.93 -2.94
CA GLU A 130 -1.88 31.29 -2.39
C GLU A 130 -3.18 31.66 -1.63
N ASP A 131 -4.35 31.31 -2.18
CA ASP A 131 -5.69 31.54 -1.57
C ASP A 131 -5.88 30.76 -0.26
N THR A 132 -5.22 29.60 -0.14
CA THR A 132 -5.20 28.81 1.12
C THR A 132 -3.92 29.03 1.93
N GLY A 133 -3.08 29.99 1.51
CA GLY A 133 -1.89 30.42 2.22
C GLY A 133 -2.24 31.28 3.43
N TYR A 134 -1.85 30.84 4.62
CA TYR A 134 -2.11 31.54 5.87
C TYR A 134 -0.89 32.35 6.35
N ASN A 135 -1.14 33.48 7.02
CA ASN A 135 -0.11 34.25 7.72
C ASN A 135 -0.41 34.28 9.22
N GLY A 136 0.43 33.63 10.03
CA GLY A 136 0.27 33.56 11.48
C GLY A 136 0.59 32.18 12.03
N GLU A 137 0.00 31.84 13.18
CA GLU A 137 0.17 30.55 13.85
C GLU A 137 -1.00 29.59 13.52
N MET A 138 -0.68 28.39 13.05
CA MET A 138 -1.64 27.32 12.80
C MET A 138 -1.36 26.11 13.70
N LYS A 139 -2.41 25.33 13.99
CA LYS A 139 -2.26 24.01 14.62
C LYS A 139 -1.80 22.99 13.58
N THR A 140 -0.85 22.16 13.97
CA THR A 140 -0.45 20.97 13.23
C THR A 140 -1.62 20.00 13.18
N ARG A 141 -1.89 19.42 12.00
CA ARG A 141 -2.88 18.34 11.83
C ARG A 141 -2.15 17.04 11.53
N TYR A 142 -2.74 15.95 11.98
CA TYR A 142 -2.12 14.61 11.94
C TYR A 142 -2.98 13.68 11.11
N ALA A 143 -2.36 12.82 10.31
CA ALA A 143 -3.06 11.87 9.46
C ALA A 143 -2.29 10.56 9.31
N VAL A 144 -3.02 9.50 8.97
CA VAL A 144 -2.47 8.24 8.48
C VAL A 144 -2.97 7.98 7.06
N ILE A 145 -2.12 7.37 6.26
CA ILE A 145 -2.42 6.99 4.88
C ILE A 145 -3.31 5.72 4.89
N THR A 146 -4.45 5.77 4.21
CA THR A 146 -5.46 4.68 4.20
C THR A 146 -5.48 3.89 2.90
N LYS A 147 -4.92 4.47 1.83
CA LYS A 147 -4.68 3.84 0.53
C LYS A 147 -3.31 4.27 0.04
N ARG A 148 -2.58 3.42 -0.67
CA ARG A 148 -1.32 3.81 -1.34
C ARG A 148 -1.54 5.13 -2.09
N ALA A 149 -0.73 6.11 -1.74
CA ALA A 149 -0.80 7.47 -2.24
C ALA A 149 0.52 7.83 -2.92
N ASP A 150 0.43 8.77 -3.86
CA ASP A 150 1.56 9.33 -4.56
C ASP A 150 1.70 10.78 -4.07
N MET A 151 2.92 11.17 -3.69
CA MET A 151 3.21 12.45 -3.04
C MET A 151 4.06 13.29 -3.97
N LYS A 152 3.48 14.39 -4.46
CA LYS A 152 4.03 15.18 -5.56
C LYS A 152 4.40 16.60 -5.12
N ASP A 153 5.28 17.25 -5.89
CA ASP A 153 5.68 18.64 -5.67
C ASP A 153 4.53 19.64 -5.87
N TRP A 154 3.48 19.21 -6.59
CA TRP A 154 2.28 19.98 -6.93
C TRP A 154 0.98 19.21 -6.60
N PRO A 155 -0.11 19.91 -6.23
CA PRO A 155 -1.41 19.30 -5.94
C PRO A 155 -2.17 18.89 -7.22
N THR A 156 -1.69 17.82 -7.87
CA THR A 156 -2.37 17.15 -8.99
C THR A 156 -2.27 15.63 -8.85
N GLU A 157 -3.14 14.90 -9.54
CA GLU A 157 -2.99 13.45 -9.76
C GLU A 157 -2.40 13.14 -11.15
N ASP A 158 -2.35 14.12 -12.07
CA ASP A 158 -1.83 13.96 -13.42
C ASP A 158 -0.33 13.61 -13.39
N ILE A 159 0.11 12.75 -14.31
CA ILE A 159 1.52 12.39 -14.53
C ILE A 159 2.15 13.44 -15.45
N LEU A 160 3.29 14.01 -15.05
CA LEU A 160 4.02 15.02 -15.84
C LEU A 160 5.42 14.52 -16.17
N GLY A 161 5.72 14.36 -17.46
CA GLY A 161 7.07 14.08 -17.98
C GLY A 161 7.73 15.30 -18.63
N TYR A 162 9.04 15.24 -18.86
CA TYR A 162 9.82 16.29 -19.54
C TYR A 162 9.83 16.18 -21.07
N SER A 163 9.36 15.07 -21.64
CA SER A 163 9.19 14.89 -23.09
C SER A 163 7.89 14.15 -23.46
N ALA A 164 7.55 14.12 -24.75
CA ALA A 164 6.31 13.50 -25.25
C ALA A 164 6.30 11.96 -25.19
N ASP A 165 7.49 11.37 -25.02
CA ASP A 165 7.79 9.94 -24.92
C ASP A 165 8.25 9.52 -23.51
N ASP A 166 8.31 10.47 -22.57
CA ASP A 166 8.60 10.23 -21.16
C ASP A 166 7.46 9.42 -20.50
N THR A 167 7.85 8.40 -19.74
CA THR A 167 6.92 7.52 -19.02
C THR A 167 6.92 7.75 -17.50
N ASP A 168 7.88 8.52 -17.00
CA ASP A 168 8.05 8.76 -15.58
C ASP A 168 7.23 9.99 -15.14
N ASP A 169 7.10 10.17 -13.82
CA ASP A 169 6.32 11.26 -13.23
C ASP A 169 7.29 12.21 -12.52
N GLU A 170 7.85 13.14 -13.28
CA GLU A 170 8.98 14.00 -12.89
C GLU A 170 8.64 15.04 -11.80
N ILE A 171 7.40 15.04 -11.30
CA ILE A 171 6.97 15.78 -10.12
C ILE A 171 6.67 14.89 -8.90
N GLN A 172 6.92 13.57 -8.98
CA GLN A 172 6.71 12.60 -7.90
C GLN A 172 7.87 12.66 -6.89
N SER A 173 7.64 13.35 -5.77
CA SER A 173 8.62 13.49 -4.69
C SER A 173 8.83 12.18 -3.91
N SER A 174 7.77 11.43 -3.67
CA SER A 174 7.80 10.10 -3.04
C SER A 174 6.46 9.37 -3.16
N ALA A 175 6.35 8.16 -2.62
CA ALA A 175 5.10 7.41 -2.63
C ALA A 175 4.86 6.70 -1.28
N MET A 176 3.65 6.88 -0.76
CA MET A 176 3.27 6.65 0.63
C MET A 176 2.41 5.39 0.79
N ASN A 177 2.80 4.49 1.69
CA ASN A 177 2.12 3.23 1.90
C ASN A 177 1.05 3.31 3.00
N VAL A 178 0.16 2.31 3.05
CA VAL A 178 -0.93 2.26 4.04
C VAL A 178 -0.36 2.23 5.47
N ASN A 179 -1.02 2.95 6.37
CA ASN A 179 -0.64 3.22 7.75
C ASN A 179 0.66 4.02 7.95
N GLU A 180 1.23 4.63 6.90
CA GLU A 180 2.33 5.56 7.10
C GLU A 180 1.84 6.89 7.72
N PRO A 181 2.65 7.52 8.61
CA PRO A 181 2.33 8.79 9.22
C PRO A 181 2.51 9.98 8.25
N PHE A 182 1.55 10.91 8.28
CA PHE A 182 1.65 12.18 7.58
C PHE A 182 1.28 13.36 8.49
N VAL A 183 2.12 14.40 8.50
CA VAL A 183 1.91 15.63 9.27
C VAL A 183 1.46 16.76 8.34
N ILE A 184 0.15 17.02 8.34
CA ILE A 184 -0.50 18.00 7.47
C ILE A 184 -0.20 19.42 7.93
N ARG A 185 0.20 20.25 6.96
CA ARG A 185 0.30 21.70 7.05
C ARG A 185 -0.90 22.33 6.33
N GLN A 186 -0.90 22.33 5.00
CA GLN A 186 -1.89 23.05 4.17
C GLN A 186 -3.01 22.12 3.65
N LYS A 187 -4.18 22.69 3.34
CA LYS A 187 -5.20 22.07 2.47
C LYS A 187 -5.46 23.05 1.34
N CYS A 188 -5.46 22.59 0.09
CA CYS A 188 -6.03 23.33 -1.04
C CYS A 188 -7.14 22.48 -1.71
N GLU A 189 -7.83 23.05 -2.68
CA GLU A 189 -8.87 22.38 -3.45
C GLU A 189 -8.84 22.88 -4.89
N ILE A 190 -8.73 21.97 -5.85
CA ILE A 190 -8.52 22.26 -7.28
C ILE A 190 -9.46 21.35 -8.06
N ASP A 191 -10.26 21.93 -8.96
CA ASP A 191 -11.22 21.21 -9.81
C ASP A 191 -12.15 20.24 -9.03
N GLY A 192 -12.51 20.62 -7.79
CA GLY A 192 -13.34 19.82 -6.87
C GLY A 192 -12.59 18.71 -6.12
N LYS A 193 -11.29 18.54 -6.33
CA LYS A 193 -10.44 17.59 -5.60
C LYS A 193 -9.70 18.29 -4.47
N VAL A 194 -9.73 17.69 -3.27
CA VAL A 194 -8.98 18.16 -2.11
C VAL A 194 -7.55 17.61 -2.14
N PHE A 195 -6.56 18.45 -1.85
CA PHE A 195 -5.18 18.05 -1.63
C PHE A 195 -4.65 18.58 -0.28
N TYR A 196 -3.77 17.83 0.36
CA TYR A 196 -3.10 18.23 1.60
C TYR A 196 -1.58 18.28 1.38
N SER A 197 -0.95 19.37 1.83
CA SER A 197 0.52 19.44 1.89
C SER A 197 1.01 19.15 3.29
N GLY A 198 2.15 18.46 3.41
CA GLY A 198 2.68 18.02 4.68
C GLY A 198 4.00 17.26 4.56
N TYR A 199 4.36 16.56 5.64
CA TYR A 199 5.60 15.82 5.79
C TYR A 199 5.34 14.32 6.03
N SER A 200 6.05 13.47 5.28
CA SER A 200 6.33 12.08 5.67
C SER A 200 7.61 12.03 6.53
N THR A 201 8.08 10.84 6.90
CA THR A 201 9.35 10.68 7.64
C THR A 201 10.60 11.03 6.82
N ASN A 202 10.50 11.07 5.48
CA ASN A 202 11.64 11.16 4.56
C ASN A 202 11.47 12.21 3.44
N CYS A 203 10.29 12.81 3.29
CA CYS A 203 9.95 13.69 2.17
C CYS A 203 8.79 14.65 2.56
N ALA A 204 8.52 15.65 1.71
CA ALA A 204 7.43 16.60 1.86
C ALA A 204 6.82 16.91 0.49
N GLY A 205 5.50 17.08 0.42
CA GLY A 205 4.79 17.27 -0.84
C GLY A 205 3.30 17.40 -0.65
N TRP A 206 2.54 17.17 -1.72
CA TRP A 206 1.08 17.18 -1.78
C TRP A 206 0.52 15.76 -1.98
N ILE A 207 -0.55 15.43 -1.26
CA ILE A 207 -1.24 14.13 -1.32
C ILE A 207 -2.75 14.36 -1.56
N PRO A 208 -3.42 13.57 -2.42
CA PRO A 208 -4.88 13.65 -2.60
C PRO A 208 -5.66 13.27 -1.32
N GLY A 209 -6.70 14.04 -1.00
CA GLY A 209 -7.44 13.97 0.27
C GLY A 209 -8.38 12.78 0.46
N ASP A 210 -8.44 11.85 -0.49
CA ASP A 210 -9.13 10.56 -0.39
C ASP A 210 -8.19 9.40 0.03
N ARG A 211 -6.87 9.63 0.01
CA ARG A 211 -5.84 8.62 0.35
C ARG A 211 -5.40 8.63 1.81
N LEU A 212 -5.86 9.60 2.60
CA LEU A 212 -5.54 9.76 4.00
C LEU A 212 -6.78 9.98 4.87
N ALA A 213 -6.63 9.74 6.17
CA ALA A 213 -7.62 10.06 7.19
C ALA A 213 -6.98 10.91 8.30
N ILE A 214 -7.68 11.96 8.73
CA ILE A 214 -7.19 12.99 9.66
C ILE A 214 -7.58 12.62 11.09
N CYS A 215 -6.56 12.34 11.91
CA CYS A 215 -6.72 12.06 13.32
C CYS A 215 -7.17 13.33 14.08
N SER A 216 -8.08 13.15 15.04
CA SER A 216 -8.57 14.21 15.94
C SER A 216 -7.50 14.73 16.90
N SER A 217 -6.45 13.95 17.16
CA SER A 217 -5.36 14.31 18.07
C SER A 217 -4.03 13.65 17.67
N LYS A 218 -2.92 14.20 18.18
CA LYS A 218 -1.60 13.58 18.10
C LYS A 218 -1.55 12.21 18.79
N SER A 219 -2.37 11.98 19.82
CA SER A 219 -2.43 10.71 20.55
C SER A 219 -3.06 9.60 19.70
N GLU A 220 -4.21 9.87 19.07
CA GLU A 220 -4.87 8.93 18.14
C GLU A 220 -3.97 8.63 16.93
N TRP A 221 -3.26 9.65 16.44
CA TRP A 221 -2.29 9.48 15.36
C TRP A 221 -1.11 8.58 15.75
N LEU A 222 -0.43 8.86 16.87
CA LEU A 222 0.65 8.01 17.36
C LEU A 222 0.19 6.57 17.58
N ASP A 223 -1.02 6.37 18.10
CA ASP A 223 -1.53 5.01 18.32
C ASP A 223 -1.85 4.25 17.02
N ALA A 224 -2.28 4.93 15.95
CA ALA A 224 -2.58 4.25 14.68
C ALA A 224 -1.36 3.58 14.02
N TRP A 225 -0.21 4.28 13.96
CA TRP A 225 0.96 3.81 13.19
C TRP A 225 2.17 3.39 14.04
N LYS A 226 2.34 3.93 15.24
CA LYS A 226 3.63 3.79 15.94
C LYS A 226 3.79 2.42 16.60
N VAL A 227 4.94 1.79 16.31
CA VAL A 227 5.42 0.56 16.95
C VAL A 227 6.85 0.75 17.44
N GLY A 228 7.22 0.11 18.55
CA GLY A 228 8.57 0.06 19.08
C GLY A 228 9.42 -1.05 18.45
N VAL A 229 10.74 -0.86 18.46
CA VAL A 229 11.71 -1.79 17.84
C VAL A 229 11.73 -3.17 18.53
N ASN A 230 11.25 -3.26 19.77
CA ASN A 230 11.19 -4.50 20.55
C ASN A 230 9.80 -5.14 20.57
N ASP A 231 8.80 -4.49 19.97
CA ASP A 231 7.37 -4.84 20.08
C ASP A 231 7.03 -6.07 19.21
N LYS A 232 5.89 -6.72 19.46
CA LYS A 232 5.56 -8.07 18.93
C LYS A 232 4.12 -8.21 18.43
N ASP A 233 3.36 -7.14 18.56
CA ASP A 233 1.97 -6.90 18.22
C ASP A 233 1.85 -6.13 16.89
N PHE A 234 2.72 -6.42 15.92
CA PHE A 234 2.64 -5.85 14.58
C PHE A 234 3.18 -6.81 13.52
N LEU A 235 2.78 -6.56 12.26
CA LEU A 235 3.29 -7.22 11.06
C LEU A 235 3.96 -6.19 10.14
N VAL A 236 4.88 -6.69 9.32
CA VAL A 236 5.51 -5.93 8.23
C VAL A 236 5.33 -6.74 6.94
N VAL A 237 4.90 -6.09 5.87
CA VAL A 237 4.85 -6.73 4.54
C VAL A 237 6.28 -6.87 3.99
N THR A 238 6.68 -8.11 3.71
CA THR A 238 8.03 -8.47 3.23
C THR A 238 8.08 -8.95 1.77
N GLN A 239 6.92 -9.05 1.12
CA GLN A 239 6.77 -9.26 -0.33
C GLN A 239 6.62 -7.91 -1.04
N ASP A 240 6.66 -7.87 -2.38
CA ASP A 240 6.49 -6.63 -3.15
C ASP A 240 5.16 -5.94 -2.84
N ARG A 241 4.08 -6.74 -2.79
CA ARG A 241 2.71 -6.29 -2.55
C ARG A 241 1.81 -7.45 -2.13
N ILE A 242 1.04 -7.25 -1.06
CA ILE A 242 -0.19 -8.00 -0.76
C ILE A 242 -1.38 -7.14 -1.24
N THR A 243 -2.39 -7.77 -1.83
CA THR A 243 -3.67 -7.10 -2.14
C THR A 243 -4.77 -7.75 -1.32
N LEU A 244 -5.54 -6.93 -0.60
CA LEU A 244 -6.64 -7.36 0.26
C LEU A 244 -7.85 -7.82 -0.57
N GLU A 245 -8.59 -8.81 -0.06
CA GLU A 245 -9.64 -9.48 -0.83
C GLU A 245 -10.83 -8.54 -1.13
N PRO A 246 -11.44 -8.60 -2.34
CA PRO A 246 -12.59 -7.77 -2.69
C PRO A 246 -13.72 -7.89 -1.66
N SER A 247 -14.23 -6.77 -1.16
CA SER A 247 -15.23 -6.72 -0.10
C SER A 247 -16.43 -5.86 -0.50
N THR A 248 -17.62 -6.47 -0.50
CA THR A 248 -18.91 -5.80 -0.73
C THR A 248 -19.59 -5.39 0.58
N TYR A 249 -19.23 -6.00 1.70
CA TYR A 249 -19.73 -5.66 3.04
C TYR A 249 -18.99 -4.45 3.65
N ILE A 250 -17.72 -4.29 3.30
CA ILE A 250 -16.86 -3.19 3.75
C ILE A 250 -16.04 -2.70 2.54
N PRO A 251 -16.56 -1.75 1.75
CA PRO A 251 -15.87 -1.26 0.54
C PRO A 251 -14.48 -0.67 0.82
N GLU A 252 -14.22 -0.18 2.03
CA GLU A 252 -13.00 0.56 2.39
C GLU A 252 -11.75 -0.31 2.49
N ILE A 253 -11.92 -1.63 2.75
CA ILE A 253 -10.81 -2.62 2.75
C ILE A 253 -10.65 -3.33 1.40
N SER A 254 -11.62 -3.17 0.50
CA SER A 254 -11.71 -3.89 -0.78
C SER A 254 -10.54 -3.55 -1.71
N ASN A 255 -9.75 -4.55 -2.10
CA ASN A 255 -8.60 -4.39 -3.02
C ASN A 255 -7.51 -3.41 -2.54
N VAL A 256 -7.42 -3.13 -1.23
CA VAL A 256 -6.35 -2.29 -0.68
C VAL A 256 -4.99 -2.96 -0.93
N LYS A 257 -4.02 -2.20 -1.41
CA LYS A 257 -2.66 -2.68 -1.71
C LYS A 257 -1.72 -2.33 -0.56
N LEU A 258 -1.25 -3.35 0.15
CA LEU A 258 -0.21 -3.23 1.16
C LEU A 258 1.13 -3.53 0.47
N MET A 259 2.03 -2.55 0.40
CA MET A 259 3.29 -2.66 -0.32
C MET A 259 4.41 -3.15 0.61
N LEU A 260 5.55 -3.58 0.05
CA LEU A 260 6.77 -3.84 0.80
C LEU A 260 7.05 -2.72 1.83
N GLY A 261 7.23 -3.10 3.10
CA GLY A 261 7.48 -2.17 4.20
C GLY A 261 6.23 -1.62 4.89
N THR A 262 5.01 -1.89 4.41
CA THR A 262 3.76 -1.55 5.14
C THR A 262 3.75 -2.20 6.53
N VAL A 263 3.52 -1.41 7.57
CA VAL A 263 3.48 -1.85 8.98
C VAL A 263 2.07 -1.69 9.55
N LEU A 264 1.50 -2.77 10.08
CA LEU A 264 0.17 -2.77 10.70
C LEU A 264 0.24 -3.43 12.08
N LYS A 265 -0.41 -2.82 13.08
CA LYS A 265 -0.60 -3.43 14.40
C LYS A 265 -1.49 -4.67 14.29
N LEU A 266 -1.25 -5.66 15.14
CA LEU A 266 -2.12 -6.82 15.34
C LEU A 266 -3.25 -6.47 16.33
N VAL A 267 -4.41 -7.07 16.13
CA VAL A 267 -5.50 -7.03 17.12
C VAL A 267 -5.18 -7.99 18.27
N PRO A 268 -5.30 -7.58 19.55
CA PRO A 268 -5.13 -8.47 20.70
C PRO A 268 -6.02 -9.71 20.60
N ASN A 269 -5.55 -10.89 21.04
CA ASN A 269 -6.26 -12.16 20.86
C ASN A 269 -7.65 -12.16 21.54
N GLU A 270 -7.78 -11.42 22.64
CA GLU A 270 -8.99 -11.16 23.40
C GLU A 270 -10.00 -10.23 22.68
N GLU A 271 -9.53 -9.43 21.72
CA GLU A 271 -10.32 -8.49 20.92
C GLU A 271 -10.60 -9.00 19.50
N ILE A 272 -9.97 -10.10 19.06
CA ILE A 272 -10.20 -10.72 17.76
C ILE A 272 -11.70 -11.10 17.62
N PRO A 273 -12.44 -10.52 16.66
CA PRO A 273 -13.82 -10.90 16.42
C PRO A 273 -13.88 -12.28 15.75
N LYS A 274 -15.02 -12.96 15.88
CA LYS A 274 -15.26 -14.26 15.21
C LYS A 274 -15.23 -14.14 13.68
N THR A 275 -15.68 -13.00 13.16
CA THR A 275 -15.78 -12.69 11.74
C THR A 275 -15.48 -11.21 11.47
N VAL A 276 -15.00 -10.91 10.27
CA VAL A 276 -14.87 -9.54 9.74
C VAL A 276 -15.31 -9.55 8.27
N ALA A 277 -16.22 -8.67 7.87
CA ALA A 277 -16.85 -8.70 6.54
C ALA A 277 -17.37 -10.12 6.13
N GLU A 278 -18.04 -10.81 7.05
CA GLU A 278 -18.47 -12.22 6.95
C GLU A 278 -17.34 -13.28 6.78
N ARG A 279 -16.07 -12.89 6.81
CA ARG A 279 -14.90 -13.80 6.77
C ARG A 279 -14.50 -14.26 8.17
N GLY A 280 -14.22 -15.55 8.33
CA GLY A 280 -13.70 -16.10 9.58
C GLY A 280 -12.25 -15.71 9.87
N THR A 281 -11.95 -15.37 11.11
CA THR A 281 -10.58 -15.02 11.58
C THR A 281 -9.67 -16.23 11.84
N TRP A 282 -10.18 -17.46 11.67
CA TRP A 282 -9.41 -18.69 11.90
C TRP A 282 -8.22 -18.83 10.93
N ASN A 283 -7.05 -19.19 11.47
CA ASN A 283 -5.77 -19.32 10.74
C ASN A 283 -5.28 -18.05 10.02
N ASN A 284 -5.91 -16.90 10.25
CA ASN A 284 -5.54 -15.61 9.68
C ASN A 284 -4.85 -14.73 10.74
N TYR A 285 -4.03 -13.80 10.28
CA TYR A 285 -3.71 -12.63 11.10
C TYR A 285 -4.88 -11.65 11.07
N VAL A 286 -5.07 -10.95 12.18
CA VAL A 286 -6.13 -9.96 12.39
C VAL A 286 -5.40 -8.66 12.74
N VAL A 287 -5.55 -7.64 11.91
CA VAL A 287 -4.73 -6.41 11.95
C VAL A 287 -5.59 -5.16 12.07
N TYR A 288 -5.01 -4.10 12.59
CA TYR A 288 -5.59 -2.77 12.60
C TYR A 288 -5.21 -2.03 11.30
N LEU A 289 -6.11 -2.07 10.31
CA LEU A 289 -5.98 -1.33 9.05
C LEU A 289 -6.70 0.03 9.15
N PRO A 290 -6.01 1.17 8.92
CA PRO A 290 -6.65 2.48 8.95
C PRO A 290 -7.53 2.71 7.71
N THR A 291 -8.80 2.99 7.94
CA THR A 291 -9.79 3.35 6.92
C THR A 291 -10.28 4.79 7.11
N ARG A 292 -10.95 5.35 6.10
CA ARG A 292 -11.40 6.76 6.06
C ARG A 292 -12.92 6.79 5.94
N ASP A 293 -13.60 7.44 6.87
CA ASP A 293 -15.05 7.67 6.75
C ASP A 293 -15.38 8.77 5.71
N GLU A 294 -16.66 9.08 5.50
CA GLU A 294 -17.09 10.17 4.61
C GLU A 294 -16.50 11.52 5.02
N ASN A 295 -16.43 11.80 6.34
CA ASN A 295 -15.93 13.03 6.94
C ASN A 295 -14.39 13.16 6.88
N GLY A 296 -13.68 12.09 6.53
CA GLY A 296 -12.21 12.05 6.50
C GLY A 296 -11.57 11.64 7.84
N LYS A 297 -12.34 11.16 8.81
CA LYS A 297 -11.84 10.65 10.10
C LYS A 297 -11.30 9.21 9.94
N PRO A 298 -10.21 8.83 10.64
CA PRO A 298 -9.80 7.44 10.75
C PRO A 298 -10.83 6.62 11.53
N TYR A 299 -11.04 5.40 11.05
CA TYR A 299 -11.50 4.28 11.86
C TYR A 299 -10.70 3.04 11.44
N VAL A 300 -10.94 1.90 12.09
CA VAL A 300 -10.04 0.75 11.98
C VAL A 300 -10.82 -0.53 11.77
N ILE A 301 -10.35 -1.35 10.83
CA ILE A 301 -10.98 -2.60 10.40
C ILE A 301 -9.88 -3.65 10.25
N SER A 302 -10.22 -4.93 10.42
CA SER A 302 -9.32 -6.04 10.08
C SER A 302 -9.66 -6.64 8.71
N ASP A 303 -8.66 -7.20 8.05
CA ASP A 303 -8.83 -8.08 6.88
C ASP A 303 -7.83 -9.25 6.94
N THR A 304 -8.02 -10.24 6.07
CA THR A 304 -7.35 -11.54 6.12
C THR A 304 -6.64 -11.85 4.80
N GLY A 305 -5.29 -11.84 4.79
CA GLY A 305 -4.44 -12.04 3.60
C GLY A 305 -3.77 -13.42 3.48
N SER A 306 -2.87 -13.57 2.50
CA SER A 306 -2.15 -14.81 2.14
C SER A 306 -1.00 -14.49 1.16
N LEU A 307 0.07 -15.28 0.96
CA LEU A 307 0.58 -16.56 1.52
C LEU A 307 2.10 -16.34 1.87
N SER A 308 3.01 -17.27 2.21
CA SER A 308 3.11 -18.75 2.12
C SER A 308 4.07 -19.31 3.20
N ASP A 309 4.46 -20.58 3.13
CA ASP A 309 5.58 -21.14 3.94
C ASP A 309 6.97 -20.85 3.35
N SER A 310 8.02 -21.13 4.14
CA SER A 310 9.41 -20.71 3.88
C SER A 310 10.34 -21.76 3.25
N VAL A 311 9.92 -23.01 3.00
CA VAL A 311 10.79 -24.02 2.35
C VAL A 311 10.02 -25.07 1.51
N GLY A 312 9.92 -24.80 0.21
CA GLY A 312 9.34 -25.75 -0.76
C GLY A 312 9.44 -25.26 -2.20
N THR A 313 8.95 -26.06 -3.16
CA THR A 313 8.79 -25.62 -4.56
C THR A 313 7.62 -24.65 -4.66
N LEU A 314 7.82 -23.51 -5.33
CA LEU A 314 6.93 -22.34 -5.28
C LEU A 314 5.60 -22.54 -6.04
N ASN A 315 4.62 -23.18 -5.41
CA ASN A 315 3.25 -23.27 -5.92
C ASN A 315 2.37 -22.15 -5.36
N VAL A 316 2.24 -21.05 -6.11
CA VAL A 316 1.28 -19.98 -5.79
C VAL A 316 -0.13 -20.44 -6.15
N ILE A 317 -1.00 -20.59 -5.14
CA ILE A 317 -2.42 -20.90 -5.32
C ILE A 317 -3.22 -19.76 -4.67
N GLY A 318 -3.72 -18.83 -5.48
CA GLY A 318 -4.69 -17.84 -5.01
C GLY A 318 -6.07 -18.47 -4.95
N GLN A 319 -6.66 -18.62 -3.75
CA GLN A 319 -8.04 -19.08 -3.65
C GLN A 319 -8.83 -18.51 -2.46
N MET A 320 -9.90 -17.85 -2.86
CA MET A 320 -11.16 -17.47 -2.19
C MET A 320 -11.56 -18.24 -0.92
N SER A 321 -12.36 -17.56 -0.10
CA SER A 321 -12.57 -17.81 1.34
C SER A 321 -13.17 -19.18 1.76
N VAL A 322 -12.92 -19.49 3.05
CA VAL A 322 -13.46 -20.61 3.87
C VAL A 322 -12.86 -21.99 3.57
N ILE A 323 -12.08 -22.49 4.53
CA ILE A 323 -11.61 -23.89 4.57
C ILE A 323 -12.03 -24.54 5.90
N LEU A 324 -12.97 -25.48 5.83
CA LEU A 324 -13.16 -26.51 6.86
C LEU A 324 -12.22 -27.67 6.54
N ASN A 325 -11.10 -27.78 7.27
CA ASN A 325 -10.15 -28.88 7.08
C ASN A 325 -10.63 -30.15 7.82
N PRO A 326 -10.78 -31.30 7.13
CA PRO A 326 -10.95 -32.59 7.79
C PRO A 326 -9.65 -33.05 8.48
N LEU A 327 -9.77 -33.93 9.48
CA LEU A 327 -8.68 -34.27 10.43
C LEU A 327 -7.55 -35.14 9.83
N ASP A 328 -7.75 -35.64 8.61
CA ASP A 328 -6.78 -36.37 7.79
C ASP A 328 -5.85 -35.45 6.98
N VAL A 329 -6.12 -34.13 6.94
CA VAL A 329 -5.19 -33.14 6.37
C VAL A 329 -3.86 -33.15 7.13
N ARG A 330 -2.75 -33.19 6.38
CA ARG A 330 -1.38 -33.15 6.91
C ARG A 330 -0.97 -31.73 7.29
N ARG A 331 -0.30 -31.62 8.42
CA ARG A 331 0.27 -30.39 9.01
C ARG A 331 1.71 -30.21 8.52
N ALA A 332 2.29 -29.02 8.74
CA ALA A 332 3.65 -28.66 8.29
C ALA A 332 4.77 -29.62 8.76
N ASN A 333 4.54 -30.44 9.80
CA ASN A 333 5.47 -31.49 10.24
C ASN A 333 5.28 -32.84 9.50
N GLY A 334 4.57 -32.86 8.37
CA GLY A 334 4.31 -34.05 7.54
C GLY A 334 3.25 -35.02 8.07
N SER A 335 2.67 -34.75 9.25
CA SER A 335 1.74 -35.65 9.94
C SER A 335 0.32 -35.08 10.02
N THR A 336 -0.70 -35.93 10.02
CA THR A 336 -2.11 -35.49 10.11
C THR A 336 -2.46 -34.96 11.50
N TRP A 337 -3.62 -34.32 11.65
CA TRP A 337 -4.14 -34.02 12.99
C TRP A 337 -4.39 -35.31 13.78
N LEU A 338 -4.99 -36.33 13.15
CA LEU A 338 -5.17 -37.67 13.74
C LEU A 338 -3.86 -38.27 14.30
N ASN A 339 -2.74 -38.14 13.58
CA ASN A 339 -1.45 -38.70 14.00
C ASN A 339 -0.87 -38.08 15.29
N ASN A 340 -1.40 -36.95 15.75
CA ASN A 340 -0.92 -36.24 16.95
C ASN A 340 -1.93 -36.23 18.11
N ILE A 341 -3.15 -36.77 17.92
CA ILE A 341 -4.16 -36.89 18.99
C ILE A 341 -3.82 -38.11 19.86
N LEU A 342 -2.74 -38.00 20.64
CA LEU A 342 -2.32 -39.00 21.63
C LEU A 342 -3.09 -38.90 22.95
N CYS A 343 -3.92 -37.87 23.11
CA CYS A 343 -4.88 -37.71 24.20
C CYS A 343 -6.00 -36.76 23.75
N ALA A 344 -7.26 -37.17 23.90
CA ALA A 344 -8.38 -36.25 23.93
C ALA A 344 -8.70 -35.92 25.40
N ILE A 345 -8.77 -34.64 25.76
CA ILE A 345 -9.26 -34.24 27.08
C ILE A 345 -10.78 -34.13 26.97
N SER A 346 -11.48 -35.20 27.33
CA SER A 346 -12.92 -35.18 27.57
C SER A 346 -13.19 -34.47 28.90
N PHE A 347 -13.76 -33.27 28.84
CA PHE A 347 -14.37 -32.62 29.99
C PHE A 347 -15.78 -33.16 30.19
N ASP A 348 -15.90 -34.33 30.85
CA ASP A 348 -17.17 -34.73 31.44
C ASP A 348 -17.46 -33.78 32.63
N GLU A 349 -18.66 -33.19 32.67
CA GLU A 349 -19.07 -32.28 33.76
C GLU A 349 -19.27 -33.00 35.12
N THR A 350 -18.97 -34.29 35.20
CA THR A 350 -19.31 -35.18 36.32
C THR A 350 -18.13 -35.97 36.90
N SER A 351 -17.04 -35.32 37.31
CA SER A 351 -16.25 -35.79 38.47
C SER A 351 -15.26 -34.77 39.04
N GLN A 352 -15.14 -34.75 40.37
CA GLN A 352 -14.04 -34.07 41.07
C GLN A 352 -12.85 -35.03 41.26
N ASN A 353 -11.64 -34.46 41.34
CA ASN A 353 -10.33 -35.06 41.66
C ASN A 353 -9.47 -35.66 40.52
N LYS A 354 -8.44 -34.88 40.17
CA LYS A 354 -7.11 -35.25 39.61
C LYS A 354 -7.05 -35.93 38.21
N PRO A 355 -6.29 -35.37 37.25
CA PRO A 355 -6.11 -35.98 35.93
C PRO A 355 -5.15 -37.18 35.96
N HIS A 356 -5.64 -38.36 35.57
CA HIS A 356 -4.81 -39.53 35.32
C HIS A 356 -4.39 -39.61 33.84
N LYS A 357 -3.08 -39.57 33.55
CA LYS A 357 -2.56 -39.84 32.20
C LYS A 357 -2.71 -41.33 31.86
N LYS A 358 -3.62 -41.65 30.93
CA LYS A 358 -3.76 -43.00 30.35
C LYS A 358 -3.12 -43.03 28.96
N ILE A 359 -1.87 -43.50 28.87
CA ILE A 359 -1.14 -43.59 27.60
C ILE A 359 -1.63 -44.81 26.82
N ILE A 360 -2.28 -44.58 25.69
CA ILE A 360 -2.56 -45.62 24.69
C ILE A 360 -1.45 -45.55 23.63
N LYS A 361 -0.73 -46.66 23.41
CA LYS A 361 0.19 -46.81 22.28
C LYS A 361 -0.49 -47.61 21.18
N SER A 362 -0.67 -47.03 20.00
CA SER A 362 -0.80 -47.79 18.76
C SER A 362 0.59 -48.11 18.20
N ARG A 363 0.64 -49.01 17.21
CA ARG A 363 1.81 -49.25 16.36
C ARG A 363 1.92 -48.20 15.26
#